data_AF-A0A0G1R5R1-F1
#
_entry.id   AF-A0A0G1R5R1-F1
#
_cell.length_a   1.000
_cell.length_b   1.000
_cell.length_c   1.000
_cell.angle_alpha   90.00
_cell.angle_beta   90.00
_cell.angle_gamma   90.00
#
_symmetry.space_group_name_H-M   'P 1'
#
loop_
_entity.id
_entity.type
_entity.pdbx_description
1 polymer ?
#
loop_
_entity_poly.entity_id
_entity_poly.type
_entity_poly.pdbx_seq_one_letter_code
_entity_poly.pdbx_strand_id
1 'polypeptide(L)'
;MFVMIPKALFLGLRKTFFISAFFALFLLPLKVFAYDYETHGFLTKQTADFYNQGFSEKIPQELINFLIDGSRKEDDSPRWINHFYDPVYQRGYQPEIAIDAYPLAFAQTIEKVVNWVSSKQWADSSSQQNRLVYKATAGIYPVASILSQEDKQKLGLSSETDFSWTQAKQYWLKNEKEKAMFALGHVLHLIQDASVPDHTRNDGHVGDSPYELWASRFNLQNPDSGLTKRLTGKQPVVLGDLGSYFESISKYSNNNFYSRDTIGVQGIYQNPQVEFPDILIEGGLYTAREDENKA
;
A
#
# COMPACT_ATOMS: atom_id res chain seq x y z
N MET A 1 -13.95 -54.70 -18.86
CA MET A 1 -13.53 -53.68 -19.85
C MET A 1 -13.22 -52.40 -19.08
N PHE A 2 -11.97 -52.21 -18.68
CA PHE A 2 -11.54 -50.99 -17.98
C PHE A 2 -11.22 -49.94 -19.03
N VAL A 3 -12.04 -48.88 -19.10
CA VAL A 3 -11.77 -47.74 -19.97
C VAL A 3 -10.62 -46.95 -19.36
N MET A 4 -9.46 -47.03 -20.00
CA MET A 4 -8.29 -46.24 -19.65
C MET A 4 -8.53 -44.79 -20.11
N ILE A 5 -8.77 -43.89 -19.17
CA ILE A 5 -8.85 -42.44 -19.47
C ILE A 5 -7.43 -41.94 -19.77
N PRO A 6 -7.19 -41.23 -20.89
CA PRO A 6 -5.86 -40.73 -21.23
C PRO A 6 -5.31 -39.77 -20.17
N LYS A 7 -4.04 -39.96 -19.73
CA LYS A 7 -3.34 -39.07 -18.78
C LYS A 7 -3.33 -37.58 -19.21
N ALA A 8 -3.47 -37.30 -20.51
CA ALA A 8 -3.57 -35.95 -21.04
C ALA A 8 -4.85 -35.20 -20.59
N LEU A 9 -5.96 -35.92 -20.38
CA LEU A 9 -7.21 -35.33 -19.89
C LEU A 9 -7.11 -34.88 -18.43
N PHE A 10 -6.35 -35.62 -17.61
CA PHE A 10 -6.11 -35.30 -16.19
C PHE A 10 -5.18 -34.11 -15.99
N LEU A 11 -4.18 -33.91 -16.87
CA LEU A 11 -3.30 -32.74 -16.81
C LEU A 11 -4.02 -31.44 -17.23
N GLY A 12 -4.89 -31.53 -18.23
CA GLY A 12 -5.72 -30.42 -18.68
C GLY A 12 -6.71 -29.98 -17.61
N LEU A 13 -7.49 -30.93 -17.04
CA LEU A 13 -8.46 -30.63 -15.99
C LEU A 13 -7.82 -30.10 -14.70
N ARG A 14 -6.64 -30.58 -14.30
CA ARG A 14 -5.94 -30.04 -13.12
C ARG A 14 -5.55 -28.57 -13.33
N LYS A 15 -4.99 -28.21 -14.48
CA LYS A 15 -4.59 -26.81 -14.75
C LYS A 15 -5.79 -25.86 -14.81
N THR A 16 -6.89 -26.24 -15.46
CA THR A 16 -8.11 -25.40 -15.47
C THR A 16 -8.76 -25.29 -14.10
N PHE A 17 -8.79 -26.37 -13.30
CA PHE A 17 -9.35 -26.34 -11.94
C PHE A 17 -8.53 -25.46 -10.98
N PHE A 18 -7.19 -25.46 -11.10
CA PHE A 18 -6.32 -24.55 -10.32
C PHE A 18 -6.49 -23.08 -10.72
N ILE A 19 -6.67 -22.79 -12.03
CA ILE A 19 -6.92 -21.42 -12.50
C ILE A 19 -8.30 -20.93 -12.03
N SER A 20 -9.35 -21.77 -12.10
CA SER A 20 -10.68 -21.39 -11.64
C SER A 20 -10.78 -21.27 -10.11
N ALA A 21 -10.07 -22.11 -9.35
CA ALA A 21 -9.95 -21.96 -7.89
C ALA A 21 -9.15 -20.71 -7.48
N PHE A 22 -8.16 -20.31 -8.27
CA PHE A 22 -7.39 -19.07 -8.07
C PHE A 22 -8.26 -17.82 -8.28
N PHE A 23 -9.07 -17.76 -9.35
CA PHE A 23 -10.03 -16.66 -9.54
C PHE A 23 -11.12 -16.64 -8.47
N ALA A 24 -11.59 -17.80 -8.01
CA ALA A 24 -12.57 -17.89 -6.93
C ALA A 24 -12.05 -17.33 -5.60
N LEU A 25 -10.73 -17.27 -5.40
CA LEU A 25 -10.10 -16.72 -4.21
C LEU A 25 -10.14 -15.18 -4.16
N PHE A 26 -10.04 -14.52 -5.32
CA PHE A 26 -10.24 -13.07 -5.44
C PHE A 26 -11.73 -12.67 -5.38
N LEU A 27 -12.64 -13.64 -5.39
CA LEU A 27 -14.07 -13.44 -5.11
C LEU A 27 -14.39 -13.55 -3.60
N LEU A 28 -13.40 -13.83 -2.76
CA LEU A 28 -13.56 -13.79 -1.30
C LEU A 28 -13.09 -12.42 -0.81
N PRO A 29 -13.90 -11.69 -0.02
CA PRO A 29 -13.50 -10.40 0.52
C PRO A 29 -12.46 -10.61 1.63
N LEU A 30 -11.18 -10.75 1.25
CA LEU A 30 -10.07 -10.69 2.18
C LEU A 30 -9.76 -9.21 2.43
N LYS A 31 -10.01 -8.74 3.65
CA LYS A 31 -9.68 -7.38 4.06
C LYS A 31 -8.25 -7.36 4.62
N VAL A 32 -7.23 -7.31 3.78
CA VAL A 32 -5.91 -6.90 4.28
C VAL A 32 -6.03 -5.41 4.56
N PHE A 33 -5.98 -5.02 5.83
CA PHE A 33 -6.07 -3.60 6.17
C PHE A 33 -4.65 -3.04 6.06
N ALA A 34 -4.50 -2.09 5.14
CA ALA A 34 -3.53 -1.03 5.23
C ALA A 34 -4.17 0.15 5.99
N TYR A 35 -3.61 1.37 5.95
CA TYR A 35 -4.42 2.55 6.30
C TYR A 35 -5.74 2.45 5.53
N ASP A 36 -6.87 2.75 6.18
CA ASP A 36 -8.15 2.74 5.45
C ASP A 36 -8.05 3.71 4.26
N TYR A 37 -8.64 3.36 3.11
CA TYR A 37 -8.56 4.20 1.90
C TYR A 37 -8.98 5.66 2.18
N GLU A 38 -9.90 5.92 3.13
CA GLU A 38 -10.25 7.29 3.51
C GLU A 38 -9.13 8.02 4.28
N THR A 39 -8.29 7.30 5.02
CA THR A 39 -7.07 7.82 5.65
C THR A 39 -6.04 8.20 4.58
N HIS A 40 -5.84 7.34 3.58
CA HIS A 40 -5.00 7.67 2.42
C HIS A 40 -5.50 8.93 1.70
N GLY A 41 -6.81 9.04 1.48
CA GLY A 41 -7.40 10.24 0.88
C GLY A 41 -7.12 11.52 1.68
N PHE A 42 -7.22 11.44 3.02
CA PHE A 42 -6.86 12.55 3.90
C PHE A 42 -5.38 12.90 3.83
N LEU A 43 -4.48 11.92 3.98
CA LEU A 43 -3.03 12.15 3.92
C LEU A 43 -2.60 12.74 2.57
N THR A 44 -3.20 12.29 1.48
CA THR A 44 -2.96 12.81 0.13
C THR A 44 -3.36 14.28 0.02
N LYS A 45 -4.53 14.65 0.56
CA LYS A 45 -4.95 16.07 0.61
C LYS A 45 -3.98 16.92 1.43
N GLN A 46 -3.58 16.46 2.60
CA GLN A 46 -2.62 17.17 3.45
C GLN A 46 -1.25 17.32 2.77
N THR A 47 -0.81 16.30 2.05
CA THR A 47 0.43 16.32 1.27
C THR A 47 0.37 17.37 0.16
N ALA A 48 -0.73 17.42 -0.60
CA ALA A 48 -0.92 18.43 -1.64
C ALA A 48 -0.98 19.85 -1.09
N ASP A 49 -1.69 20.05 0.04
CA ASP A 49 -1.77 21.36 0.70
C ASP A 49 -0.39 21.80 1.23
N PHE A 50 0.38 20.89 1.83
CA PHE A 50 1.72 21.18 2.35
C PHE A 50 2.72 21.47 1.22
N TYR A 51 2.67 20.72 0.12
CA TYR A 51 3.42 21.02 -1.10
C TYR A 51 3.09 22.42 -1.62
N ASN A 52 1.79 22.75 -1.72
CA ASN A 52 1.33 24.07 -2.15
C ASN A 52 1.70 25.20 -1.20
N GLN A 53 2.11 24.93 0.04
CA GLN A 53 2.65 25.95 0.94
C GLN A 53 4.16 26.15 0.72
N GLY A 54 4.90 25.09 0.42
CA GLY A 54 6.36 25.10 0.32
C GLY A 54 6.95 25.49 -1.04
N PHE A 55 6.25 25.24 -2.15
CA PHE A 55 6.80 25.44 -3.51
C PHE A 55 6.12 26.55 -4.29
N SER A 56 6.83 27.22 -5.21
CA SER A 56 6.25 28.27 -6.06
C SER A 56 5.26 27.73 -7.08
N GLU A 57 5.59 26.61 -7.73
CA GLU A 57 4.70 25.90 -8.65
C GLU A 57 3.67 25.12 -7.82
N LYS A 58 2.40 25.51 -7.96
CA LYS A 58 1.31 24.92 -7.19
C LYS A 58 0.62 23.80 -7.99
N ILE A 59 0.18 22.76 -7.29
CA ILE A 59 -0.82 21.81 -7.78
C ILE A 59 -2.17 22.55 -7.86
N PRO A 60 -2.76 22.68 -9.06
CA PRO A 60 -4.07 23.29 -9.22
C PRO A 60 -5.17 22.57 -8.44
N GLN A 61 -6.12 23.32 -7.89
CA GLN A 61 -7.15 22.79 -6.98
C GLN A 61 -8.04 21.75 -7.67
N GLU A 62 -8.30 21.91 -8.97
CA GLU A 62 -9.06 21.01 -9.81
C GLU A 62 -8.38 19.64 -10.01
N LEU A 63 -7.05 19.57 -9.83
CA LEU A 63 -6.29 18.32 -9.97
C LEU A 63 -6.17 17.53 -8.66
N ILE A 64 -6.40 18.17 -7.51
CA ILE A 64 -6.23 17.53 -6.19
C ILE A 64 -7.20 16.36 -6.00
N ASN A 65 -8.43 16.45 -6.51
CA ASN A 65 -9.39 15.35 -6.37
C ASN A 65 -8.97 14.09 -7.15
N PHE A 66 -8.29 14.25 -8.29
CA PHE A 66 -7.74 13.10 -9.03
C PHE A 66 -6.62 12.43 -8.25
N LEU A 67 -5.76 13.23 -7.62
CA LEU A 67 -4.69 12.72 -6.75
C LEU A 67 -5.25 11.91 -5.57
N ILE A 68 -6.27 12.45 -4.89
CA ILE A 68 -6.95 11.78 -3.77
C ILE A 68 -7.66 10.50 -4.24
N ASP A 69 -8.38 10.55 -5.37
CA ASP A 69 -9.10 9.39 -5.89
C ASP A 69 -8.16 8.26 -6.33
N GLY A 70 -7.02 8.62 -6.91
CA GLY A 70 -5.96 7.67 -7.27
C GLY A 70 -5.32 7.03 -6.04
N SER A 71 -5.03 7.79 -4.98
CA SER A 71 -4.50 7.19 -3.75
C SER A 71 -5.51 6.21 -3.14
N ARG A 72 -6.79 6.59 -3.04
CA ARG A 72 -7.86 5.71 -2.54
C ARG A 72 -8.01 4.41 -3.32
N LYS A 73 -7.75 4.43 -4.63
CA LYS A 73 -7.90 3.26 -5.52
C LYS A 73 -6.69 2.34 -5.57
N GLU A 74 -5.57 2.71 -4.97
CA GLU A 74 -4.44 1.78 -4.89
C GLU A 74 -4.77 0.56 -4.02
N ASP A 75 -5.74 0.67 -3.10
CA ASP A 75 -6.30 -0.47 -2.36
C ASP A 75 -7.28 -1.34 -3.16
N ASP A 76 -7.58 -1.01 -4.42
CA ASP A 76 -8.44 -1.86 -5.27
C ASP A 76 -7.84 -3.26 -5.38
N SER A 77 -8.67 -4.30 -5.20
CA SER A 77 -8.19 -5.67 -5.30
C SER A 77 -7.71 -5.98 -6.72
N PRO A 78 -6.55 -6.67 -6.91
CA PRO A 78 -5.65 -7.24 -5.90
C PRO A 78 -4.35 -6.45 -5.71
N ARG A 79 -4.37 -5.13 -5.91
CA ARG A 79 -3.16 -4.27 -5.89
C ARG A 79 -2.47 -4.26 -4.52
N TRP A 80 -3.27 -4.29 -3.45
CA TRP A 80 -2.87 -4.36 -2.04
C TRP A 80 -1.82 -5.42 -1.71
N ILE A 81 -1.69 -6.47 -2.52
CA ILE A 81 -0.67 -7.51 -2.36
C ILE A 81 0.76 -6.95 -2.44
N ASN A 82 0.97 -5.81 -3.12
CA ASN A 82 2.28 -5.23 -3.34
C ASN A 82 2.58 -4.03 -2.42
N HIS A 83 1.83 -3.84 -1.32
CA HIS A 83 1.96 -2.63 -0.49
C HIS A 83 3.14 -2.68 0.51
N PHE A 84 3.72 -3.86 0.70
CA PHE A 84 4.84 -4.05 1.62
C PHE A 84 6.18 -3.63 1.01
N TYR A 85 7.01 -2.98 1.83
CA TYR A 85 8.43 -2.81 1.55
C TYR A 85 9.25 -2.85 2.83
N ASP A 86 9.94 -3.97 3.01
CA ASP A 86 10.88 -4.22 4.08
C ASP A 86 12.26 -3.67 3.69
N PRO A 87 12.76 -2.59 4.33
CA PRO A 87 14.03 -1.97 3.97
C PRO A 87 15.25 -2.72 4.50
N VAL A 88 15.09 -3.63 5.46
CA VAL A 88 16.19 -4.41 6.04
C VAL A 88 16.60 -5.50 5.06
N TYR A 89 15.61 -6.19 4.49
CA TYR A 89 15.82 -7.28 3.55
C TYR A 89 15.57 -6.90 2.09
N GLN A 90 15.15 -5.66 1.82
CA GLN A 90 14.87 -5.11 0.49
C GLN A 90 13.87 -5.95 -0.31
N ARG A 91 12.76 -6.32 0.33
CA ARG A 91 11.74 -7.23 -0.22
C ARG A 91 10.33 -6.68 -0.05
N GLY A 92 9.40 -7.22 -0.82
CA GLY A 92 7.96 -7.09 -0.53
C GLY A 92 7.55 -8.08 0.54
N TYR A 93 6.24 -8.31 0.66
CA TYR A 93 5.73 -9.31 1.59
C TYR A 93 6.33 -10.69 1.27
N GLN A 94 6.70 -11.44 2.29
CA GLN A 94 7.19 -12.81 2.23
C GLN A 94 6.68 -13.55 3.46
N PRO A 95 5.91 -14.63 3.31
CA PRO A 95 5.34 -15.31 4.46
C PRO A 95 6.41 -15.82 5.44
N GLU A 96 6.29 -15.46 6.72
CA GLU A 96 7.25 -15.74 7.79
C GLU A 96 6.51 -16.33 9.01
N ILE A 97 6.85 -17.55 9.42
CA ILE A 97 6.12 -18.27 10.50
C ILE A 97 6.21 -17.52 11.83
N ALA A 98 7.33 -16.83 12.05
CA ALA A 98 7.57 -16.10 13.28
C ALA A 98 6.80 -14.77 13.37
N ILE A 99 6.14 -14.35 12.27
CA ILE A 99 5.39 -13.09 12.19
C ILE A 99 3.93 -13.37 11.83
N ASP A 100 3.67 -14.19 10.81
CA ASP A 100 2.32 -14.42 10.28
C ASP A 100 1.56 -15.51 11.04
N ALA A 101 0.35 -15.19 11.52
CA ALA A 101 -0.57 -16.14 12.14
C ALA A 101 -1.38 -17.01 11.13
N TYR A 102 -1.17 -16.83 9.81
CA TYR A 102 -1.92 -17.53 8.76
C TYR A 102 -1.35 -18.92 8.41
N PRO A 103 -2.15 -19.82 7.80
CA PRO A 103 -1.64 -21.09 7.30
C PRO A 103 -0.59 -20.85 6.20
N LEU A 104 0.69 -21.03 6.53
CA LEU A 104 1.85 -20.80 5.66
C LEU A 104 1.71 -21.42 4.24
N ALA A 105 1.04 -22.57 4.15
CA ALA A 105 0.80 -23.28 2.89
C ALA A 105 -0.10 -22.48 1.90
N PHE A 106 -1.00 -21.66 2.42
CA PHE A 106 -1.88 -20.80 1.63
C PHE A 106 -1.07 -19.65 1.01
N ALA A 107 -0.32 -18.92 1.83
CA ALA A 107 0.45 -17.76 1.39
C ALA A 107 1.54 -18.12 0.37
N GLN A 108 2.27 -19.23 0.59
CA GLN A 108 3.27 -19.74 -0.37
C GLN A 108 2.67 -20.15 -1.73
N THR A 109 1.41 -20.56 -1.76
CA THR A 109 0.73 -20.92 -3.01
C THR A 109 0.36 -19.67 -3.81
N ILE A 110 -0.05 -18.58 -3.14
CA ILE A 110 -0.39 -17.31 -3.78
C ILE A 110 0.85 -16.57 -4.27
N GLU A 111 1.94 -16.57 -3.49
CA GLU A 111 3.22 -15.96 -3.87
C GLU A 111 3.72 -16.50 -5.22
N LYS A 112 3.65 -17.82 -5.44
CA LYS A 112 4.10 -18.47 -6.68
C LYS A 112 3.31 -18.06 -7.92
N VAL A 113 2.07 -17.58 -7.76
CA VAL A 113 1.20 -17.22 -8.88
C VAL A 113 1.19 -15.71 -9.12
N VAL A 114 1.16 -14.91 -8.05
CA VAL A 114 1.10 -13.45 -8.14
C VAL A 114 2.49 -12.84 -8.28
N ASN A 115 3.56 -13.51 -7.85
CA ASN A 115 4.94 -13.02 -7.85
C ASN A 115 5.03 -11.62 -7.25
N TRP A 116 4.95 -11.58 -5.91
CA TRP A 116 4.86 -10.38 -5.11
C TRP A 116 6.14 -9.55 -5.29
N VAL A 117 5.99 -8.28 -5.58
CA VAL A 117 7.09 -7.33 -5.60
C VAL A 117 6.92 -6.33 -4.47
N SER A 118 8.04 -5.75 -4.02
CA SER A 118 7.98 -4.66 -3.05
C SER A 118 7.18 -3.47 -3.58
N SER A 119 6.55 -2.70 -2.69
CA SER A 119 5.85 -1.45 -3.07
C SER A 119 6.78 -0.48 -3.78
N LYS A 120 8.06 -0.42 -3.38
CA LYS A 120 9.11 0.32 -4.07
C LYS A 120 9.28 -0.08 -5.54
N GLN A 121 9.27 -1.38 -5.85
CA GLN A 121 9.36 -1.87 -7.24
C GLN A 121 8.03 -1.73 -7.99
N TRP A 122 6.92 -2.02 -7.31
CA TRP A 122 5.57 -1.91 -7.85
C TRP A 122 5.24 -0.48 -8.30
N ALA A 123 5.63 0.51 -7.50
CA ALA A 123 5.40 1.93 -7.77
C ALA A 123 6.06 2.42 -9.07
N ASP A 124 7.15 1.81 -9.54
CA ASP A 124 7.87 2.27 -10.73
C ASP A 124 7.78 1.29 -11.93
N SER A 125 7.12 0.13 -11.76
CA SER A 125 7.13 -0.93 -12.77
C SER A 125 5.83 -1.05 -13.57
N SER A 126 5.75 -0.32 -14.68
CA SER A 126 4.69 -0.48 -15.69
C SER A 126 4.45 -1.93 -16.10
N SER A 127 5.53 -2.73 -16.26
CA SER A 127 5.42 -4.13 -16.65
C SER A 127 4.74 -4.99 -15.59
N GLN A 128 5.01 -4.74 -14.30
CA GLN A 128 4.36 -5.47 -13.22
C GLN A 128 2.88 -5.09 -13.12
N GLN A 129 2.55 -3.80 -13.20
CA GLN A 129 1.18 -3.32 -13.12
C GLN A 129 0.31 -3.78 -14.31
N ASN A 130 0.92 -3.99 -15.48
CA ASN A 130 0.24 -4.47 -16.69
C ASN A 130 0.06 -6.01 -16.79
N ARG A 131 0.47 -6.78 -15.78
CA ARG A 131 0.34 -8.24 -15.81
C ARG A 131 -1.13 -8.68 -15.92
N LEU A 132 -1.35 -9.83 -16.55
CA LEU A 132 -2.69 -10.36 -16.83
C LEU A 132 -3.57 -10.46 -15.58
N VAL A 133 -2.99 -10.80 -14.42
CA VAL A 133 -3.73 -10.90 -13.16
C VAL A 133 -4.44 -9.60 -12.82
N TYR A 134 -3.75 -8.45 -12.87
CA TYR A 134 -4.34 -7.14 -12.54
C TYR A 134 -5.33 -6.69 -13.61
N LYS A 135 -5.07 -6.98 -14.88
CA LYS A 135 -6.03 -6.68 -15.96
C LYS A 135 -7.32 -7.51 -15.87
N ALA A 136 -7.20 -8.78 -15.54
CA ALA A 136 -8.35 -9.71 -15.45
C ALA A 136 -9.19 -9.50 -14.19
N THR A 137 -8.65 -8.81 -13.19
CA THR A 137 -9.30 -8.55 -11.90
C THR A 137 -9.61 -7.07 -11.66
N ALA A 138 -9.27 -6.20 -12.62
CA ALA A 138 -9.59 -4.78 -12.57
C ALA A 138 -11.10 -4.57 -12.33
N GLY A 139 -11.46 -3.83 -11.29
CA GLY A 139 -12.85 -3.56 -10.91
C GLY A 139 -13.52 -4.64 -10.07
N ILE A 140 -12.80 -5.66 -9.60
CA ILE A 140 -13.27 -6.57 -8.55
C ILE A 140 -13.11 -5.86 -7.19
N TYR A 141 -14.23 -5.60 -6.51
CA TYR A 141 -14.29 -4.83 -5.24
C TYR A 141 -13.65 -3.43 -5.33
N PRO A 142 -14.14 -2.55 -6.22
CA PRO A 142 -13.56 -1.24 -6.40
C PRO A 142 -13.90 -0.30 -5.24
N VAL A 143 -12.92 0.46 -4.79
CA VAL A 143 -13.13 1.61 -3.90
C VAL A 143 -13.99 2.65 -4.62
N ALA A 144 -15.04 3.11 -3.93
CA ALA A 144 -15.96 4.10 -4.49
C ALA A 144 -15.22 5.40 -4.82
N SER A 145 -15.34 5.86 -6.07
CA SER A 145 -14.70 7.09 -6.51
C SER A 145 -15.34 8.33 -5.89
N ILE A 146 -14.51 9.29 -5.46
CA ILE A 146 -14.97 10.63 -5.03
C ILE A 146 -15.16 11.61 -6.19
N LEU A 147 -14.73 11.22 -7.40
CA LEU A 147 -14.81 12.10 -8.57
C LEU A 147 -16.27 12.29 -9.01
N SER A 148 -16.55 13.50 -9.50
CA SER A 148 -17.80 13.79 -10.20
C SER A 148 -17.91 12.96 -11.49
N GLN A 149 -19.11 12.85 -12.06
CA GLN A 149 -19.28 12.15 -13.34
C GLN A 149 -18.52 12.84 -14.49
N GLU A 150 -18.41 14.17 -14.46
CA GLU A 150 -17.62 14.93 -15.43
C GLU A 150 -16.12 14.61 -15.28
N ASP A 151 -15.61 14.58 -14.05
CA ASP A 151 -14.20 14.28 -13.80
C ASP A 151 -13.84 12.84 -14.17
N LYS A 152 -14.74 11.88 -13.92
CA LYS A 152 -14.57 10.50 -14.42
C LYS A 152 -14.48 10.44 -15.94
N GLN A 153 -15.24 11.27 -16.66
CA GLN A 153 -15.14 11.36 -18.12
C GLN A 153 -13.80 11.92 -18.58
N LYS A 154 -13.27 12.95 -17.91
CA LYS A 154 -11.92 13.49 -18.17
C LYS A 154 -10.83 12.43 -17.94
N LEU A 155 -11.00 11.64 -16.88
CA LEU A 155 -10.06 10.57 -16.53
C LEU A 155 -10.02 9.49 -17.61
N GLY A 156 -11.18 9.10 -18.15
CA GLY A 156 -11.27 8.27 -19.36
C GLY A 156 -10.62 6.88 -19.24
N LEU A 157 -10.48 6.35 -18.02
CA LEU A 157 -9.92 5.03 -17.77
C LEU A 157 -10.98 3.95 -18.00
N SER A 158 -10.58 2.87 -18.65
CA SER A 158 -11.43 1.74 -19.04
C SER A 158 -10.86 0.41 -18.55
N SER A 159 -9.60 0.14 -18.87
CA SER A 159 -8.90 -1.14 -18.60
C SER A 159 -7.43 -0.91 -18.22
N GLU A 160 -7.06 0.36 -18.09
CA GLU A 160 -5.78 0.82 -17.60
C GLU A 160 -5.57 0.31 -16.17
N THR A 161 -4.41 -0.30 -15.97
CA THR A 161 -3.97 -0.86 -14.69
C THR A 161 -2.60 -0.35 -14.29
N ASP A 162 -1.94 0.39 -15.19
CA ASP A 162 -0.62 0.99 -14.98
C ASP A 162 -0.76 2.42 -14.49
N PHE A 163 -0.51 2.56 -13.20
CA PHE A 163 -0.46 3.81 -12.46
C PHE A 163 0.93 4.00 -11.84
N SER A 164 1.97 3.43 -12.47
CA SER A 164 3.34 3.59 -12.01
C SER A 164 3.82 5.05 -12.14
N TRP A 165 4.86 5.39 -11.40
CA TRP A 165 5.56 6.68 -11.48
C TRP A 165 6.01 7.01 -12.89
N THR A 166 6.53 6.01 -13.60
CA THR A 166 6.88 6.16 -15.01
C THR A 166 5.66 6.53 -15.85
N GLN A 167 4.53 5.86 -15.68
CA GLN A 167 3.29 6.16 -16.41
C GLN A 167 2.68 7.52 -16.02
N ALA A 168 2.72 7.92 -14.74
CA ALA A 168 2.30 9.24 -14.28
C ALA A 168 3.06 10.37 -14.98
N LYS A 169 4.40 10.25 -15.08
CA LYS A 169 5.24 11.19 -15.85
C LYS A 169 4.86 11.21 -17.33
N GLN A 170 4.57 10.05 -17.94
CA GLN A 170 4.17 9.98 -19.34
C GLN A 170 2.84 10.70 -19.60
N TYR A 171 1.85 10.54 -18.72
CA TYR A 171 0.61 11.30 -18.82
C TYR A 171 0.85 12.80 -18.69
N TRP A 172 1.70 13.22 -17.75
CA TRP A 172 2.04 14.63 -17.58
C TRP A 172 2.68 15.23 -18.83
N LEU A 173 3.67 14.53 -19.41
CA LEU A 173 4.35 14.95 -20.64
C LEU A 173 3.41 15.03 -21.85
N LYS A 174 2.34 14.23 -21.87
CA LYS A 174 1.30 14.26 -22.90
C LYS A 174 0.20 15.29 -22.64
N ASN A 175 0.34 16.09 -21.58
CA ASN A 175 -0.68 17.05 -21.11
C ASN A 175 -2.01 16.38 -20.71
N GLU A 176 -1.98 15.10 -20.32
CA GLU A 176 -3.11 14.36 -19.74
C GLU A 176 -3.07 14.49 -18.20
N LYS A 177 -3.20 15.72 -17.70
CA LYS A 177 -2.89 16.08 -16.30
C LYS A 177 -3.76 15.35 -15.28
N GLU A 178 -5.03 15.13 -15.58
CA GLU A 178 -5.97 14.41 -14.73
C GLU A 178 -5.50 12.96 -14.52
N LYS A 179 -5.10 12.26 -15.59
CA LYS A 179 -4.54 10.90 -15.50
C LYS A 179 -3.18 10.89 -14.82
N ALA A 180 -2.35 11.90 -15.06
CA ALA A 180 -1.06 12.02 -14.42
C ALA A 180 -1.20 12.13 -12.90
N MET A 181 -2.13 12.96 -12.43
CA MET A 181 -2.39 13.17 -11.01
C MET A 181 -3.09 11.98 -10.38
N PHE A 182 -4.02 11.35 -11.10
CA PHE A 182 -4.61 10.08 -10.67
C PHE A 182 -3.53 9.00 -10.48
N ALA A 183 -2.67 8.79 -11.47
CA ALA A 183 -1.56 7.82 -11.37
C ALA A 183 -0.56 8.19 -10.27
N LEU A 184 -0.26 9.48 -10.08
CA LEU A 184 0.57 9.94 -8.96
C LEU A 184 -0.06 9.63 -7.60
N GLY A 185 -1.40 9.64 -7.50
CA GLY A 185 -2.12 9.27 -6.30
C GLY A 185 -1.80 7.84 -5.86
N HIS A 186 -1.80 6.90 -6.82
CA HIS A 186 -1.40 5.51 -6.58
C HIS A 186 0.04 5.40 -6.06
N VAL A 187 0.97 6.21 -6.57
CA VAL A 187 2.35 6.25 -6.08
C VAL A 187 2.43 6.82 -4.66
N LEU A 188 1.69 7.89 -4.37
CA LEU A 188 1.66 8.50 -3.04
C LEU A 188 1.09 7.56 -1.97
N HIS A 189 0.08 6.76 -2.32
CA HIS A 189 -0.45 5.71 -1.46
C HIS A 189 0.67 4.79 -0.97
N LEU A 190 1.49 4.26 -1.87
CA LEU A 190 2.56 3.32 -1.54
C LEU A 190 3.65 3.97 -0.66
N ILE A 191 3.90 5.27 -0.82
CA ILE A 191 4.78 6.04 0.08
C ILE A 191 4.15 6.20 1.48
N GLN A 192 2.83 6.37 1.56
CA GLN A 192 2.11 6.43 2.84
C GLN A 192 2.16 5.06 3.54
N ASP A 193 2.00 3.96 2.83
CA ASP A 193 2.17 2.61 3.40
C ASP A 193 3.59 2.36 3.90
N ALA A 194 4.60 2.90 3.23
CA ALA A 194 5.98 2.86 3.70
C ALA A 194 6.21 3.64 5.02
N SER A 195 5.21 4.39 5.54
CA SER A 195 5.24 5.00 6.88
C SER A 195 4.64 4.11 7.97
N VAL A 196 4.04 2.98 7.60
CA VAL A 196 3.33 2.08 8.52
C VAL A 196 4.29 0.97 8.97
N PRO A 197 4.37 0.65 10.28
CA PRO A 197 5.26 -0.40 10.77
C PRO A 197 4.94 -1.76 10.16
N ASP A 198 3.66 -2.10 10.01
CA ASP A 198 3.19 -3.39 9.47
C ASP A 198 3.75 -3.65 8.05
N HIS A 199 3.58 -2.68 7.14
CA HIS A 199 4.05 -2.75 5.74
C HIS A 199 5.59 -2.76 5.60
N THR A 200 6.30 -2.25 6.59
CA THR A 200 7.77 -2.16 6.57
C THR A 200 8.46 -3.25 7.37
N ARG A 201 7.71 -4.03 8.14
CA ARG A 201 8.20 -5.13 8.97
C ARG A 201 7.64 -6.48 8.55
N ASN A 202 7.11 -6.56 7.32
CA ASN A 202 6.65 -7.81 6.74
C ASN A 202 5.58 -8.50 7.61
N ASP A 203 4.69 -7.70 8.19
CA ASP A 203 3.65 -8.14 9.13
C ASP A 203 2.31 -8.20 8.40
N GLY A 204 2.02 -9.35 7.79
CA GLY A 204 0.86 -9.57 6.93
C GLY A 204 -0.37 -10.01 7.72
N HIS A 205 -0.93 -9.13 8.54
CA HIS A 205 -2.19 -9.39 9.23
C HIS A 205 -3.41 -8.78 8.52
N VAL A 206 -4.59 -9.26 8.88
CA VAL A 206 -5.88 -8.88 8.26
C VAL A 206 -6.74 -8.29 9.36
N GLY A 207 -6.70 -6.97 9.48
CA GLY A 207 -7.72 -6.20 10.20
C GLY A 207 -7.53 -6.04 11.68
N ASP A 208 -6.29 -6.19 12.14
CA ASP A 208 -5.96 -6.02 13.53
C ASP A 208 -4.62 -5.29 13.79
N SER A 209 -4.13 -4.49 12.82
CA SER A 209 -3.12 -3.45 13.04
C SER A 209 -3.63 -2.41 14.03
N PRO A 210 -3.03 -2.28 15.22
CA PRO A 210 -3.42 -1.26 16.19
C PRO A 210 -3.19 0.16 15.65
N TYR A 211 -2.13 0.36 14.86
CA TYR A 211 -1.76 1.67 14.35
C TYR A 211 -2.73 2.14 13.26
N GLU A 212 -3.09 1.29 12.31
CA GLU A 212 -4.02 1.65 11.24
C GLU A 212 -5.45 1.79 11.77
N LEU A 213 -5.87 0.95 12.74
CA LEU A 213 -7.12 1.14 13.47
C LEU A 213 -7.16 2.49 14.18
N TRP A 214 -6.06 2.89 14.84
CA TRP A 214 -5.96 4.22 15.43
C TRP A 214 -6.05 5.32 14.36
N ALA A 215 -5.32 5.19 13.25
CA ALA A 215 -5.23 6.20 12.20
C ALA A 215 -6.54 6.35 11.40
N SER A 216 -7.36 5.30 11.29
CA SER A 216 -8.64 5.28 10.57
C SER A 216 -9.65 6.35 11.01
N ARG A 217 -9.46 6.92 12.21
CA ARG A 217 -10.26 8.05 12.68
C ARG A 217 -10.09 9.30 11.81
N PHE A 218 -8.94 9.44 11.12
CA PHE A 218 -8.61 10.61 10.33
C PHE A 218 -8.98 10.39 8.88
N ASN A 219 -9.91 11.19 8.38
CA ASN A 219 -10.36 11.15 7.00
C ASN A 219 -10.72 12.55 6.52
N LEU A 220 -11.16 12.69 5.26
CA LEU A 220 -11.52 13.99 4.69
C LEU A 220 -12.66 14.69 5.45
N GLN A 221 -13.57 13.93 6.07
CA GLN A 221 -14.70 14.46 6.85
C GLN A 221 -14.36 14.66 8.33
N ASN A 222 -13.30 14.00 8.83
CA ASN A 222 -12.80 14.11 10.20
C ASN A 222 -11.27 14.31 10.19
N PRO A 223 -10.78 15.49 9.77
CA PRO A 223 -9.35 15.74 9.65
C PRO A 223 -8.67 15.89 11.01
N ASP A 224 -7.36 15.59 11.07
CA ASP A 224 -6.54 15.96 12.22
C ASP A 224 -6.34 17.49 12.28
N SER A 225 -7.19 18.16 13.05
CA SER A 225 -7.14 19.62 13.24
C SER A 225 -5.80 20.15 13.79
N GLY A 226 -5.00 19.30 14.44
CA GLY A 226 -3.69 19.66 14.97
C GLY A 226 -2.56 19.57 13.94
N LEU A 227 -2.76 18.90 12.80
CA LEU A 227 -1.71 18.64 11.82
C LEU A 227 -1.12 19.93 11.23
N THR A 228 -1.96 20.88 10.82
CA THR A 228 -1.51 22.17 10.27
C THR A 228 -0.58 22.90 11.25
N LYS A 229 -0.88 22.84 12.55
CA LYS A 229 -0.03 23.46 13.57
C LYS A 229 1.33 22.76 13.67
N ARG A 230 1.36 21.42 13.61
CA ARG A 230 2.61 20.64 13.64
C ARG A 230 3.48 20.84 12.38
N LEU A 231 2.86 21.15 11.24
CA LEU A 231 3.57 21.46 9.99
C LEU A 231 3.99 22.92 9.86
N THR A 232 3.56 23.80 10.78
CA THR A 232 3.89 25.23 10.72
C THR A 232 5.40 25.45 10.81
N GLY A 233 5.97 26.16 9.84
CA GLY A 233 7.41 26.43 9.76
C GLY A 233 8.26 25.26 9.24
N LYS A 234 7.64 24.12 8.90
CA LYS A 234 8.31 23.01 8.20
C LYS A 234 8.30 23.26 6.69
N GLN A 235 9.22 22.60 6.00
CA GLN A 235 9.28 22.56 4.54
C GLN A 235 9.17 21.11 4.06
N PRO A 236 8.58 20.87 2.87
CA PRO A 236 8.60 19.55 2.26
C PRO A 236 10.04 19.03 2.08
N VAL A 237 10.25 17.76 2.42
CA VAL A 237 11.53 17.10 2.20
C VAL A 237 11.71 16.82 0.71
N VAL A 238 12.87 17.20 0.14
CA VAL A 238 13.20 16.97 -1.27
C VAL A 238 14.32 15.95 -1.38
N LEU A 239 14.01 14.80 -1.97
CA LEU A 239 14.97 13.73 -2.27
C LEU A 239 15.16 13.56 -3.79
N GLY A 240 16.27 12.94 -4.18
CA GLY A 240 16.72 12.88 -5.58
C GLY A 240 15.87 12.00 -6.51
N ASP A 241 15.17 11.01 -5.97
CA ASP A 241 14.34 10.08 -6.72
C ASP A 241 13.27 9.41 -5.85
N LEU A 242 12.31 8.74 -6.49
CA LEU A 242 11.22 8.02 -5.83
C LEU A 242 11.74 6.94 -4.87
N GLY A 243 12.79 6.22 -5.26
CA GLY A 243 13.37 5.16 -4.45
C GLY A 243 13.91 5.68 -3.12
N SER A 244 14.48 6.88 -3.13
CA SER A 244 14.98 7.57 -1.94
C SER A 244 13.86 7.91 -0.94
N TYR A 245 12.65 8.26 -1.41
CA TYR A 245 11.50 8.45 -0.52
C TYR A 245 11.08 7.15 0.16
N PHE A 246 10.94 6.06 -0.60
CA PHE A 246 10.67 4.73 -0.05
C PHE A 246 11.69 4.35 1.01
N GLU A 247 12.98 4.45 0.68
CA GLU A 247 14.08 4.11 1.59
C GLU A 247 14.07 4.93 2.87
N SER A 248 13.87 6.25 2.76
CA SER A 248 13.90 7.14 3.91
C SER A 248 12.77 6.84 4.87
N ILE A 249 11.53 6.78 4.37
CA ILE A 249 10.35 6.65 5.23
C ILE A 249 10.21 5.23 5.77
N SER A 250 10.51 4.20 4.98
CA SER A 250 10.42 2.82 5.45
C SER A 250 11.50 2.49 6.48
N LYS A 251 12.73 3.00 6.31
CA LYS A 251 13.78 2.86 7.34
C LYS A 251 13.41 3.58 8.62
N TYR A 252 12.78 4.75 8.52
CA TYR A 252 12.31 5.46 9.70
C TYR A 252 11.23 4.64 10.42
N SER A 253 10.20 4.19 9.70
CA SER A 253 9.13 3.38 10.24
C SER A 253 9.66 2.08 10.89
N ASN A 254 10.42 1.30 10.13
CA ASN A 254 10.98 0.02 10.56
C ASN A 254 11.90 0.19 11.79
N ASN A 255 12.80 1.19 11.82
CA ASN A 255 13.76 1.29 12.92
C ASN A 255 13.17 1.87 14.22
N ASN A 256 12.06 2.60 14.17
CA ASN A 256 11.56 3.35 15.33
C ASN A 256 10.28 2.75 15.92
N PHE A 257 9.55 1.94 15.17
CA PHE A 257 8.25 1.42 15.60
C PHE A 257 8.16 -0.10 15.42
N TYR A 258 7.45 -0.73 16.35
CA TYR A 258 7.02 -2.12 16.18
C TYR A 258 5.71 -2.16 15.39
N SER A 259 5.56 -3.20 14.58
CA SER A 259 4.24 -3.72 14.21
C SER A 259 3.76 -4.66 15.31
N ARG A 260 2.47 -5.00 15.33
CA ARG A 260 1.90 -5.78 16.43
C ARG A 260 2.62 -7.12 16.64
N ASP A 261 2.89 -7.86 15.57
CA ASP A 261 3.40 -9.23 15.65
C ASP A 261 4.94 -9.29 15.62
N THR A 262 5.61 -8.13 15.59
CA THR A 262 7.07 -8.05 15.70
C THR A 262 7.57 -7.61 17.09
N ILE A 263 6.66 -7.36 18.03
CA ILE A 263 7.00 -7.15 19.44
C ILE A 263 7.55 -8.46 20.02
N GLY A 264 8.79 -8.43 20.51
CA GLY A 264 9.43 -9.62 21.12
C GLY A 264 10.09 -10.58 20.12
N VAL A 265 10.12 -10.23 18.82
CA VAL A 265 10.75 -11.02 17.75
C VAL A 265 12.02 -10.33 17.22
N GLN A 266 12.92 -9.92 18.11
CA GLN A 266 14.15 -9.18 17.76
C GLN A 266 15.20 -10.02 17.00
N GLY A 267 14.96 -11.33 16.83
CA GLY A 267 15.78 -12.20 15.99
C GLY A 267 15.66 -11.89 14.49
N ILE A 268 14.58 -11.21 14.07
CA ILE A 268 14.33 -10.84 12.66
C ILE A 268 14.72 -9.39 12.42
N TYR A 269 14.21 -8.47 13.25
CA TYR A 269 14.55 -7.05 13.16
C TYR A 269 15.35 -6.63 14.39
N GLN A 270 16.52 -6.04 14.14
CA GLN A 270 17.35 -5.52 15.22
C GLN A 270 16.72 -4.30 15.91
N ASN A 271 15.97 -3.48 15.19
CA ASN A 271 15.35 -2.29 15.74
C ASN A 271 13.80 -2.37 15.64
N PRO A 272 13.05 -1.53 16.39
CA PRO A 272 13.56 -0.83 17.57
C PRO A 272 14.02 -1.84 18.64
N GLN A 273 14.93 -1.41 19.51
CA GLN A 273 15.31 -2.20 20.68
C GLN A 273 14.29 -1.96 21.78
N VAL A 274 13.89 -3.00 22.51
CA VAL A 274 12.94 -2.84 23.63
C VAL A 274 13.70 -2.17 24.76
N GLU A 275 13.47 -0.88 24.96
CA GLU A 275 13.81 -0.22 26.21
C GLU A 275 12.70 -0.56 27.20
N PHE A 276 12.93 -1.56 28.06
CA PHE A 276 12.06 -1.81 29.20
C PHE A 276 12.28 -0.69 30.23
N PRO A 277 11.24 0.10 30.53
CA PRO A 277 10.89 0.30 31.92
C PRO A 277 9.53 -0.33 32.18
N ASP A 278 9.44 -1.08 33.28
CA ASP A 278 8.24 -1.77 33.74
C ASP A 278 7.03 -0.82 33.86
N ILE A 279 6.20 -0.70 32.81
CA ILE A 279 4.88 -0.07 32.94
C ILE A 279 3.84 -0.97 32.27
N LEU A 280 3.20 -1.78 33.12
CA LEU A 280 1.94 -2.43 32.83
C LEU A 280 0.82 -1.37 32.84
N ILE A 281 0.29 -1.03 31.67
CA ILE A 281 -1.01 -0.37 31.57
C ILE A 281 -2.03 -1.44 31.18
N GLU A 282 -3.16 -1.47 31.89
CA GLU A 282 -4.25 -2.43 31.72
C GLU A 282 -4.58 -2.69 30.24
N GLY A 283 -4.17 -3.85 29.71
CA GLY A 283 -4.63 -4.37 28.42
C GLY A 283 -3.57 -4.60 27.33
N GLY A 284 -2.31 -4.17 27.49
CA GLY A 284 -1.26 -4.48 26.51
C GLY A 284 0.11 -3.85 26.83
N LEU A 285 1.19 -4.60 26.57
CA LEU A 285 2.56 -4.10 26.61
C LEU A 285 2.82 -3.27 25.33
N TYR A 286 2.98 -1.97 25.48
CA TYR A 286 3.44 -1.09 24.40
C TYR A 286 4.77 -0.47 24.79
N THR A 287 5.81 -0.70 23.99
CA THR A 287 7.09 0.01 24.11
C THR A 287 7.30 0.80 22.82
N ALA A 288 7.27 2.12 22.91
CA ALA A 288 7.77 3.00 21.86
C ALA A 288 8.94 3.78 22.47
N ARG A 289 10.10 3.78 21.79
CA ARG A 289 11.18 4.71 22.14
C ARG A 289 10.64 6.13 22.00
N GLU A 290 10.98 7.02 22.92
CA GLU A 290 10.60 8.42 22.78
C GLU A 290 11.23 8.96 21.49
N ASP A 291 10.42 9.51 20.59
CA ASP A 291 10.90 10.08 19.33
C ASP A 291 11.74 11.32 19.63
N GLU A 292 13.07 11.17 19.56
CA GLU A 292 14.05 12.24 19.74
C GLU A 292 13.96 13.30 18.62
N ASN A 293 13.24 13.01 17.53
CA ASN A 293 12.98 13.94 16.43
C ASN A 293 11.61 14.63 16.55
N LYS A 294 11.02 14.72 17.75
CA LYS A 294 9.88 15.62 18.03
C LYS A 294 10.22 17.05 17.58
N ALA A 295 9.83 17.37 16.35
CA ALA A 295 10.05 18.66 15.72
C ALA A 295 8.77 19.49 15.76
#